data_AF-A0A962C0V4-F1
#
_entry.id   AF-A0A962C0V4-F1
#
_cell.length_a   1.000
_cell.length_b   1.000
_cell.length_c   1.000
_cell.angle_alpha   90.00
_cell.angle_beta   90.00
_cell.angle_gamma   90.00
#
_symmetry.space_group_name_H-M   'P 1'
#
loop_
_entity.id
_entity.type
_entity.pdbx_description
1 polymer ?
#
loop_
_entity_poly.entity_id
_entity_poly.type
_entity_poly.pdbx_seq_one_letter_code
_entity_poly.pdbx_strand_id
1 'polypeptide(L)'
;MCGIIGIVGNGPVAASLYDGLTVLQHRGQDAAGIATVDGTRIRIHKGKGLVRDVFDAPHVHQLTGRVGIGHCRYPTAGSDGSDEAQPFYVNSPYGIALAHNGNLINTESLRREVFEADRRHVNTQSDSEVLLNVLAHELSRQPELSADAVFDAVTAVHRRCRGGYAIVSLVLGLGLVAFRDPHGIRPLVLGRRETAEGFEYAVVSESVA
;
A
#
# COMPACT_ATOMS: atom_id res chain seq x y z
N MET A 1 -15.03 5.15 -0.14
CA MET A 1 -14.23 3.91 -0.32
C MET A 1 -12.87 4.35 -0.80
N CYS A 2 -11.78 4.06 -0.09
CA CYS A 2 -10.44 4.57 -0.40
C CYS A 2 -9.98 4.35 -1.86
N GLY A 3 -9.00 5.14 -2.28
CA GLY A 3 -8.30 4.99 -3.56
C GLY A 3 -6.85 4.60 -3.32
N ILE A 4 -6.34 3.67 -4.12
CA ILE A 4 -4.93 3.26 -4.14
C ILE A 4 -4.35 3.32 -5.55
N ILE A 5 -3.07 3.65 -5.62
CA ILE A 5 -2.25 3.67 -6.83
C ILE A 5 -0.87 3.10 -6.52
N GLY A 6 -0.29 2.37 -7.47
CA GLY A 6 1.08 1.90 -7.43
C GLY A 6 1.72 2.05 -8.80
N ILE A 7 2.94 2.56 -8.88
CA ILE A 7 3.65 2.79 -10.16
C ILE A 7 5.05 2.19 -10.08
N VAL A 8 5.43 1.44 -11.11
CA VAL A 8 6.79 1.00 -11.42
C VAL A 8 7.22 1.71 -12.70
N GLY A 9 8.08 2.72 -12.56
CA GLY A 9 8.49 3.61 -13.64
C GLY A 9 9.95 3.49 -14.05
N ASN A 10 10.30 4.20 -15.12
CA ASN A 10 11.66 4.37 -15.60
C ASN A 10 12.32 5.67 -15.13
N GLY A 11 11.51 6.63 -14.69
CA GLY A 11 11.96 7.85 -14.01
C GLY A 11 11.29 8.06 -12.64
N PRO A 12 11.51 9.22 -12.00
CA PRO A 12 10.84 9.59 -10.76
C PRO A 12 9.32 9.50 -10.86
N VAL A 13 8.66 8.83 -9.90
CA VAL A 13 7.20 8.57 -9.96
C VAL A 13 6.35 9.45 -9.05
N ALA A 14 6.94 10.30 -8.21
CA ALA A 14 6.22 11.08 -7.20
C ALA A 14 5.12 11.98 -7.78
N ALA A 15 5.45 12.71 -8.85
CA ALA A 15 4.49 13.58 -9.52
C ALA A 15 3.34 12.77 -10.13
N SER A 16 3.64 11.65 -10.80
CA SER A 16 2.62 10.76 -11.36
C SER A 16 1.72 10.14 -10.29
N LEU A 17 2.28 9.78 -9.12
CA LEU A 17 1.51 9.30 -7.98
C LEU A 17 0.60 10.39 -7.43
N TYR A 18 1.11 11.62 -7.30
CA TYR A 18 0.30 12.78 -6.90
C TYR A 18 -0.85 13.02 -7.88
N ASP A 19 -0.58 13.11 -9.17
CA ASP A 19 -1.59 13.34 -10.22
C ASP A 19 -2.65 12.23 -10.23
N GLY A 20 -2.21 10.96 -10.18
CA GLY A 20 -3.11 9.81 -10.08
C GLY A 20 -4.00 9.84 -8.83
N LEU A 21 -3.46 10.27 -7.69
CA LEU A 21 -4.27 10.46 -6.48
C LEU A 21 -5.27 11.60 -6.61
N THR A 22 -4.94 12.69 -7.33
CA THR A 22 -5.92 13.78 -7.55
C THR A 22 -7.14 13.35 -8.34
N VAL A 23 -6.98 12.47 -9.35
CA VAL A 23 -8.13 11.92 -10.09
C VAL A 23 -8.90 10.87 -9.28
N LEU A 24 -8.20 10.15 -8.40
CA LEU A 24 -8.82 9.24 -7.43
C LEU A 24 -9.37 9.95 -6.17
N GLN A 25 -9.26 11.28 -6.06
CA GLN A 25 -9.64 12.03 -4.85
C GLN A 25 -11.11 11.83 -4.45
N HIS A 26 -11.99 11.56 -5.41
CA HIS A 26 -13.41 11.27 -5.17
C HIS A 26 -13.61 10.00 -4.32
N ARG A 27 -12.61 9.12 -4.25
CA ARG A 27 -12.62 7.92 -3.41
C ARG A 27 -12.39 8.22 -1.93
N GLY A 28 -11.70 9.30 -1.59
CA GLY A 28 -11.41 9.64 -0.20
C GLY A 28 -10.78 11.01 -0.05
N GLN A 29 -11.28 11.82 0.87
CA GLN A 29 -10.90 13.24 1.04
C GLN A 29 -10.37 13.56 2.45
N ASP A 30 -10.30 12.55 3.32
CA ASP A 30 -9.96 12.74 4.74
C ASP A 30 -8.45 12.68 5.00
N ALA A 31 -7.71 11.90 4.22
CA ALA A 31 -6.25 11.84 4.28
C ALA A 31 -5.66 11.40 2.94
N ALA A 32 -4.39 11.73 2.73
CA ALA A 32 -3.61 11.25 1.60
C ALA A 32 -2.19 10.83 2.05
N GLY A 33 -1.56 9.95 1.29
CA GLY A 33 -0.19 9.54 1.55
C GLY A 33 0.47 8.91 0.34
N ILE A 34 1.79 9.12 0.21
CA ILE A 34 2.63 8.56 -0.85
C ILE A 34 3.87 7.95 -0.20
N ALA A 35 4.26 6.78 -0.69
CA ALA A 35 5.52 6.13 -0.36
C ALA A 35 6.32 5.84 -1.66
N THR A 36 7.62 6.12 -1.66
CA THR A 36 8.52 5.81 -2.79
C THR A 36 9.76 5.05 -2.31
N VAL A 37 10.35 4.25 -3.21
CA VAL A 37 11.60 3.53 -2.97
C VAL A 37 12.77 4.30 -3.58
N ASP A 38 13.73 4.66 -2.74
CA ASP A 38 15.02 5.21 -3.17
C ASP A 38 16.17 4.38 -2.64
N GLY A 39 16.77 3.60 -3.55
CA GLY A 39 17.78 2.61 -3.22
C GLY A 39 17.28 1.64 -2.15
N THR A 40 17.82 1.75 -0.95
CA THR A 40 17.51 0.88 0.21
C THR A 40 16.58 1.53 1.22
N ARG A 41 15.92 2.65 0.87
CA ARG A 41 15.03 3.39 1.78
C ARG A 41 13.63 3.53 1.18
N ILE A 42 12.62 3.42 2.04
CA ILE A 42 11.27 3.87 1.72
C ILE A 42 11.12 5.29 2.28
N ARG A 43 10.77 6.25 1.42
CA ARG A 43 10.34 7.58 1.84
C ARG A 43 8.84 7.65 1.88
N ILE A 44 8.28 8.20 2.94
CA ILE A 44 6.82 8.28 3.14
C ILE A 44 6.48 9.69 3.58
N HIS A 45 5.48 10.27 2.93
CA HIS A 45 4.80 11.47 3.40
C HIS A 45 3.31 11.24 3.38
N LYS A 46 2.64 11.52 4.50
CA LYS A 46 1.21 11.30 4.67
C LYS A 46 0.63 12.29 5.68
N GLY A 47 -0.64 12.64 5.50
CA GLY A 47 -1.32 13.62 6.35
C GLY A 47 -2.82 13.62 6.13
N LYS A 48 -3.53 14.34 7.00
CA LYS A 48 -4.97 14.60 6.84
C LYS A 48 -5.22 15.66 5.78
N GLY A 49 -6.37 15.58 5.12
CA GLY A 49 -6.82 16.52 4.11
C GLY A 49 -6.76 15.96 2.69
N LEU A 50 -7.03 16.85 1.73
CA LEU A 50 -6.97 16.55 0.31
C LEU A 50 -5.52 16.34 -0.13
N VAL A 51 -5.32 15.67 -1.26
CA VAL A 51 -3.99 15.41 -1.85
C VAL A 51 -3.21 16.71 -2.00
N ARG A 52 -3.85 17.76 -2.56
CA ARG A 52 -3.22 19.08 -2.74
C ARG A 52 -2.83 19.79 -1.44
N ASP A 53 -3.48 19.45 -0.32
CA ASP A 53 -3.24 20.07 0.98
C ASP A 53 -2.16 19.29 1.76
N VAL A 54 -2.05 17.98 1.52
CA VAL A 54 -1.05 17.10 2.14
C VAL A 54 0.32 17.25 1.47
N PHE A 55 0.37 17.44 0.16
CA PHE A 55 1.62 17.53 -0.60
C PHE A 55 1.81 18.93 -1.19
N ASP A 56 2.91 19.58 -0.79
CA ASP A 56 3.44 20.76 -1.45
C ASP A 56 4.65 20.37 -2.32
N ALA A 57 5.21 21.32 -3.07
CA ALA A 57 6.36 21.07 -3.94
C ALA A 57 7.58 20.50 -3.16
N PRO A 58 7.97 21.01 -1.98
CA PRO A 58 8.98 20.38 -1.13
C PRO A 58 8.70 18.92 -0.78
N HIS A 59 7.49 18.58 -0.35
CA HIS A 59 7.13 17.20 0.01
C HIS A 59 7.24 16.26 -1.20
N VAL A 60 6.73 16.67 -2.37
CA VAL A 60 6.84 15.86 -3.60
C VAL A 60 8.30 15.70 -4.03
N HIS A 61 9.13 16.74 -3.89
CA HIS A 61 10.55 16.67 -4.24
C HIS A 61 11.35 15.73 -3.33
N GLN A 62 10.95 15.60 -2.06
CA GLN A 62 11.58 14.65 -1.14
C GLN A 62 11.26 13.19 -1.49
N LEU A 63 10.13 12.92 -2.14
CA LEU A 63 9.70 11.57 -2.54
C LEU A 63 10.44 11.08 -3.79
N THR A 64 11.76 10.90 -3.71
CA THR A 64 12.51 10.37 -4.87
C THR A 64 12.31 8.86 -5.05
N GLY A 65 12.55 8.36 -6.26
CA GLY A 65 12.45 6.93 -6.57
C GLY A 65 11.66 6.63 -7.84
N ARG A 66 11.94 5.47 -8.43
CA ARG A 66 11.27 4.96 -9.64
C ARG A 66 10.08 4.05 -9.35
N VAL A 67 9.87 3.68 -8.08
CA VAL A 67 8.78 2.80 -7.67
C VAL A 67 8.09 3.42 -6.46
N GLY A 68 6.76 3.43 -6.44
CA GLY A 68 6.02 3.99 -5.32
C GLY A 68 4.55 3.62 -5.32
N ILE A 69 3.91 3.89 -4.18
CA ILE A 69 2.48 3.68 -3.94
C ILE A 69 1.85 4.93 -3.32
N GLY A 70 0.55 5.09 -3.51
CA GLY A 70 -0.23 6.19 -2.97
C GLY A 70 -1.59 5.74 -2.48
N HIS A 71 -2.18 6.53 -1.57
CA HIS A 71 -3.49 6.28 -1.00
C HIS A 71 -4.28 7.58 -0.75
N CYS A 72 -5.59 7.53 -1.00
CA CYS A 72 -6.57 8.53 -0.55
C CYS A 72 -7.60 7.86 0.38
N ARG A 73 -7.73 8.36 1.61
CA ARG A 73 -8.59 7.79 2.64
C ARG A 73 -10.00 8.36 2.58
N TYR A 74 -10.98 7.46 2.54
CA TYR A 74 -12.34 7.79 2.96
C TYR A 74 -12.47 7.47 4.45
N PRO A 75 -13.06 8.34 5.27
CA PRO A 75 -13.21 8.05 6.69
C PRO A 75 -14.08 6.80 6.89
N THR A 76 -13.56 5.84 7.64
CA THR A 76 -14.24 4.59 8.01
C THR A 76 -14.14 4.40 9.52
N ALA A 77 -15.02 3.57 10.08
CA ALA A 77 -14.94 3.24 11.51
C ALA A 77 -13.55 2.67 11.86
N GLY A 78 -12.90 3.24 12.87
CA GLY A 78 -11.55 2.84 13.30
C GLY A 78 -10.40 3.44 12.47
N SER A 79 -10.65 4.53 11.72
CA SER A 79 -9.62 5.24 10.94
C SER A 79 -9.82 6.76 11.02
N ASP A 80 -9.57 7.33 12.19
CA ASP A 80 -9.83 8.74 12.52
C ASP A 80 -8.54 9.56 12.71
N GLY A 81 -7.40 8.91 12.95
CA GLY A 81 -6.12 9.55 13.23
C GLY A 81 -5.29 9.91 11.99
N SER A 82 -4.30 10.79 12.10
CA SER A 82 -3.33 11.07 11.02
C SER A 82 -2.26 9.97 10.91
N ASP A 83 -1.94 9.34 12.03
CA ASP A 83 -1.16 8.10 12.14
C ASP A 83 -1.78 6.95 11.35
N GLU A 84 -3.12 6.92 11.30
CA GLU A 84 -3.92 5.97 10.52
C GLU A 84 -4.02 6.33 9.02
N ALA A 85 -3.41 7.42 8.57
CA ALA A 85 -3.27 7.67 7.14
C ALA A 85 -2.37 6.58 6.54
N GLN A 86 -2.65 6.16 5.32
CA GLN A 86 -1.85 5.15 4.61
C GLN A 86 -0.95 5.84 3.57
N PRO A 87 0.16 5.22 3.15
CA PRO A 87 0.62 3.86 3.47
C PRO A 87 1.09 3.65 4.92
N PHE A 88 0.89 2.43 5.43
CA PHE A 88 1.57 1.95 6.65
C PHE A 88 2.94 1.36 6.30
N TYR A 89 3.86 1.30 7.28
CA TYR A 89 5.20 0.76 7.09
C TYR A 89 5.65 -0.08 8.27
N VAL A 90 6.37 -1.17 7.98
CA VAL A 90 7.15 -1.94 8.94
C VAL A 90 8.56 -2.14 8.41
N ASN A 91 9.57 -2.08 9.29
CA ASN A 91 10.96 -2.25 8.91
C ASN A 91 11.42 -3.71 8.83
N SER A 92 10.60 -4.66 9.30
CA SER A 92 10.97 -6.08 9.34
C SER A 92 9.82 -7.02 8.91
N PRO A 93 10.09 -7.99 8.02
CA PRO A 93 11.37 -8.20 7.32
C PRO A 93 11.57 -7.17 6.20
N TYR A 94 12.83 -6.89 5.84
CA TYR A 94 13.29 -6.06 4.70
C TYR A 94 12.95 -4.56 4.74
N GLY A 95 11.68 -4.23 4.98
CA GLY A 95 11.09 -2.91 4.79
C GLY A 95 9.90 -3.00 3.85
N ILE A 96 8.70 -2.90 4.40
CA ILE A 96 7.44 -3.12 3.67
C ILE A 96 6.52 -1.94 3.92
N ALA A 97 6.02 -1.32 2.85
CA ALA A 97 4.99 -0.28 2.94
C ALA A 97 3.73 -0.72 2.18
N LEU A 98 2.54 -0.51 2.74
CA LEU A 98 1.29 -1.04 2.19
C LEU A 98 0.16 -0.02 2.23
N ALA A 99 -0.58 0.04 1.12
CA ALA A 99 -1.84 0.77 0.99
C ALA A 99 -2.98 -0.20 0.63
N HIS A 100 -4.12 0.01 1.28
CA HIS A 100 -5.26 -0.88 1.29
C HIS A 100 -6.55 -0.11 1.02
N ASN A 101 -7.29 -0.58 0.01
CA ASN A 101 -8.69 -0.20 -0.20
C ASN A 101 -9.57 -1.41 0.13
N GLY A 102 -10.23 -1.36 1.30
CA GLY A 102 -11.07 -2.47 1.71
C GLY A 102 -11.46 -2.45 3.18
N ASN A 103 -11.95 -3.59 3.64
CA ASN A 103 -12.19 -3.84 5.06
C ASN A 103 -12.03 -5.34 5.36
N LEU A 104 -11.30 -5.66 6.42
CA LEU A 104 -11.26 -7.00 7.00
C LEU A 104 -12.42 -7.20 7.98
N ILE A 105 -13.15 -8.31 7.83
CA ILE A 105 -14.28 -8.66 8.72
C ILE A 105 -13.81 -9.41 9.98
N ASN A 106 -12.57 -9.89 9.99
CA ASN A 106 -11.98 -10.66 11.08
C ASN A 106 -10.80 -9.92 11.76
N THR A 107 -10.79 -8.59 11.71
CA THR A 107 -9.71 -7.72 12.24
C THR A 107 -9.37 -8.01 13.69
N GLU A 108 -10.37 -8.10 14.58
CA GLU A 108 -10.15 -8.36 16.01
C GLU A 108 -9.44 -9.70 16.25
N SER A 109 -9.88 -10.76 15.56
CA SER A 109 -9.23 -12.07 15.67
C SER A 109 -7.80 -12.06 15.12
N LEU A 110 -7.56 -11.38 13.99
CA LEU A 110 -6.24 -11.27 13.40
C LEU A 110 -5.29 -10.42 14.25
N ARG A 111 -5.79 -9.33 14.82
CA ARG A 111 -5.02 -8.48 15.75
C ARG A 111 -4.50 -9.31 16.92
N ARG A 112 -5.35 -10.15 17.52
CA ARG A 112 -4.94 -11.08 18.58
C ARG A 112 -3.92 -12.10 18.08
N GLU A 113 -4.17 -12.72 16.93
CA GLU A 113 -3.26 -13.72 16.34
C GLU A 113 -1.86 -13.14 16.05
N VAL A 114 -1.80 -11.97 15.41
CA VAL A 114 -0.57 -11.24 15.09
C VAL A 114 0.19 -10.85 16.37
N PHE A 115 -0.51 -10.52 17.45
CA PHE A 115 0.11 -10.21 18.73
C PHE A 115 0.64 -11.46 19.46
N GLU A 116 -0.18 -12.50 19.58
CA GLU A 116 0.11 -13.68 20.39
C GLU A 116 1.07 -14.65 19.69
N ALA A 117 0.81 -14.96 18.42
CA ALA A 117 1.58 -15.94 17.64
C ALA A 117 2.74 -15.29 16.89
N ASP A 118 2.49 -14.16 16.21
CA ASP A 118 3.50 -13.53 15.34
C ASP A 118 4.40 -12.55 16.10
N ARG A 119 4.07 -12.25 17.37
CA ARG A 119 4.78 -11.31 18.26
C ARG A 119 4.94 -9.92 17.66
N ARG A 120 3.94 -9.45 16.92
CA ARG A 120 3.91 -8.14 16.28
C ARG A 120 2.85 -7.26 16.94
N HIS A 121 3.26 -6.09 17.39
CA HIS A 121 2.34 -5.09 17.92
C HIS A 121 1.68 -4.31 16.77
N VAL A 122 0.39 -4.01 16.91
CA VAL A 122 -0.37 -3.16 15.97
C VAL A 122 -0.75 -1.91 16.75
N ASN A 123 -0.27 -0.76 16.30
CA ASN A 123 -0.30 0.50 17.05
C ASN A 123 -1.60 1.29 16.85
N THR A 124 -2.32 1.06 15.75
CA THR A 124 -3.56 1.76 15.39
C THR A 124 -4.78 0.85 15.41
N GLN A 125 -5.98 1.42 15.23
CA GLN A 125 -7.21 0.64 15.06
C GLN A 125 -7.44 0.21 13.60
N SER A 126 -6.57 0.61 12.67
CA SER A 126 -6.69 0.27 11.26
C SER A 126 -6.46 -1.21 10.99
N ASP A 127 -7.41 -1.83 10.30
CA ASP A 127 -7.29 -3.19 9.75
C ASP A 127 -6.16 -3.31 8.72
N SER A 128 -5.77 -2.20 8.10
CA SER A 128 -4.72 -2.11 7.10
C SER A 128 -3.34 -2.34 7.73
N GLU A 129 -3.13 -1.89 8.98
CA GLU A 129 -1.91 -2.19 9.74
C GLU A 129 -1.85 -3.66 10.16
N VAL A 130 -3.00 -4.26 10.50
CA VAL A 130 -3.10 -5.70 10.78
C VAL A 130 -2.73 -6.49 9.52
N LEU A 131 -3.31 -6.14 8.37
CA LEU A 131 -3.02 -6.80 7.08
C LEU A 131 -1.55 -6.68 6.69
N LEU A 132 -0.94 -5.50 6.86
CA LEU A 132 0.50 -5.31 6.66
C LEU A 132 1.32 -6.25 7.54
N ASN A 133 0.97 -6.38 8.82
CA ASN A 133 1.70 -7.26 9.73
C ASN A 133 1.52 -8.75 9.42
N VAL A 134 0.35 -9.16 8.93
CA VAL A 134 0.15 -10.52 8.40
C VAL A 134 1.07 -10.76 7.20
N LEU A 135 1.06 -9.88 6.19
CA LEU A 135 1.95 -10.01 5.02
C LEU A 135 3.42 -10.05 5.43
N ALA A 136 3.84 -9.16 6.34
CA ALA A 136 5.20 -9.11 6.84
C ALA A 136 5.60 -10.39 7.59
N HIS A 137 4.70 -10.97 8.38
CA HIS A 137 4.95 -12.25 9.04
C HIS A 137 5.10 -13.38 8.01
N GLU A 138 4.20 -13.49 7.04
CA GLU A 138 4.25 -14.56 6.03
C GLU A 138 5.50 -14.47 5.14
N LEU A 139 5.97 -13.25 4.84
CA LEU A 139 7.26 -13.05 4.16
C LEU A 139 8.45 -13.45 5.03
N SER A 140 8.40 -13.21 6.34
CA SER A 140 9.51 -13.57 7.25
C SER A 140 9.71 -15.08 7.40
N ARG A 141 8.73 -15.87 7.00
CA ARG A 141 8.79 -17.34 6.99
C ARG A 141 9.39 -17.90 5.71
N GLN A 142 9.59 -17.06 4.70
CA GLN A 142 10.17 -17.51 3.42
C GLN A 142 11.69 -17.62 3.56
N PRO A 143 12.31 -18.62 2.91
CA PRO A 143 13.76 -18.84 3.02
C PRO A 143 14.56 -17.70 2.39
N GLU A 144 14.05 -17.11 1.31
CA GLU A 144 14.67 -16.01 0.60
C GLU A 144 13.61 -15.11 -0.05
N LEU A 145 14.00 -13.87 -0.38
CA LEU A 145 13.12 -12.92 -1.03
C LEU A 145 13.13 -13.18 -2.55
N SER A 146 12.00 -13.66 -3.07
CA SER A 146 11.79 -13.92 -4.49
C SER A 146 10.33 -13.64 -4.89
N ALA A 147 10.03 -13.69 -6.19
CA ALA A 147 8.66 -13.56 -6.66
C ALA A 147 7.76 -14.69 -6.09
N ASP A 148 8.25 -15.93 -6.11
CA ASP A 148 7.52 -17.10 -5.59
C ASP A 148 7.27 -16.98 -4.08
N ALA A 149 8.27 -16.55 -3.32
CA ALA A 149 8.14 -16.29 -1.89
C ALA A 149 7.03 -15.29 -1.57
N VAL A 150 6.89 -14.24 -2.40
CA VAL A 150 5.80 -13.26 -2.24
C VAL A 150 4.45 -13.85 -2.63
N PHE A 151 4.36 -14.63 -3.69
CA PHE A 151 3.10 -15.29 -4.05
C PHE A 151 2.65 -16.29 -2.96
N ASP A 152 3.58 -17.01 -2.34
CA ASP A 152 3.31 -17.89 -1.21
C ASP A 152 2.82 -17.11 0.02
N ALA A 153 3.48 -15.98 0.32
CA ALA A 153 3.06 -15.10 1.41
C ALA A 153 1.67 -14.49 1.16
N VAL A 154 1.39 -14.03 -0.06
CA VAL A 154 0.06 -13.53 -0.46
C VAL A 154 -1.00 -14.64 -0.38
N THR A 155 -0.65 -15.87 -0.75
CA THR A 155 -1.55 -17.03 -0.59
C THR A 155 -1.88 -17.27 0.89
N ALA A 156 -0.90 -17.12 1.78
CA ALA A 156 -1.13 -17.19 3.21
C ALA A 156 -1.99 -16.02 3.74
N VAL A 157 -1.79 -14.80 3.24
CA VAL A 157 -2.67 -13.65 3.50
C VAL A 157 -4.11 -13.97 3.10
N HIS A 158 -4.35 -14.54 1.93
CA HIS A 158 -5.69 -14.96 1.50
C HIS A 158 -6.32 -16.01 2.43
N ARG A 159 -5.52 -16.88 3.05
CA ARG A 159 -6.01 -17.85 4.04
C ARG A 159 -6.35 -17.23 5.39
N ARG A 160 -5.63 -16.19 5.84
CA ARG A 160 -5.82 -15.56 7.16
C ARG A 160 -6.82 -14.40 7.11
N CYS A 161 -6.70 -13.53 6.12
CA CYS A 161 -7.55 -12.35 5.95
C CYS A 161 -8.91 -12.71 5.34
N ARG A 162 -9.99 -12.23 5.97
CA ARG A 162 -11.37 -12.36 5.48
C ARG A 162 -11.96 -10.98 5.27
N GLY A 163 -12.63 -10.75 4.14
CA GLY A 163 -13.22 -9.47 3.78
C GLY A 163 -12.99 -9.16 2.31
N GLY A 164 -13.15 -7.89 1.94
CA GLY A 164 -12.88 -7.40 0.59
C GLY A 164 -11.76 -6.38 0.63
N TYR A 165 -10.70 -6.59 -0.15
CA TYR A 165 -9.48 -5.80 -0.12
C TYR A 165 -8.81 -5.74 -1.50
N ALA A 166 -8.31 -4.57 -1.85
CA ALA A 166 -7.34 -4.36 -2.91
C ALA A 166 -6.09 -3.75 -2.29
N ILE A 167 -4.92 -4.29 -2.63
CA ILE A 167 -3.65 -3.96 -2.01
C ILE A 167 -2.63 -3.54 -3.07
N VAL A 168 -1.87 -2.49 -2.77
CA VAL A 168 -0.56 -2.22 -3.36
C VAL A 168 0.47 -2.11 -2.23
N SER A 169 1.62 -2.76 -2.42
CA SER A 169 2.67 -2.87 -1.40
C SER A 169 4.05 -2.71 -2.03
N LEU A 170 4.95 -2.05 -1.32
CA LEU A 170 6.37 -1.96 -1.63
C LEU A 170 7.12 -2.91 -0.73
N VAL A 171 7.99 -3.75 -1.29
CA VAL A 171 8.91 -4.62 -0.56
C VAL A 171 10.34 -4.30 -0.99
N LEU A 172 11.15 -3.75 -0.09
CA LEU A 172 12.54 -3.43 -0.39
C LEU A 172 13.32 -4.68 -0.83
N GLY A 173 14.12 -4.53 -1.88
CA GLY A 173 14.86 -5.65 -2.50
C GLY A 173 14.06 -6.45 -3.53
N LEU A 174 12.74 -6.25 -3.62
CA LEU A 174 11.89 -6.94 -4.61
C LEU A 174 11.21 -5.96 -5.57
N GLY A 175 10.44 -5.00 -5.07
CA GLY A 175 9.66 -4.07 -5.88
C GLY A 175 8.22 -3.91 -5.41
N LEU A 176 7.30 -3.70 -6.36
CA LEU A 176 5.88 -3.48 -6.11
C LEU A 176 5.09 -4.78 -6.23
N VAL A 177 4.26 -5.05 -5.24
CA VAL A 177 3.34 -6.19 -5.17
C VAL A 177 1.92 -5.66 -5.12
N ALA A 178 1.02 -6.26 -5.90
CA ALA A 178 -0.39 -5.90 -5.87
C ALA A 178 -1.26 -7.14 -5.94
N PHE A 179 -2.36 -7.16 -5.16
CA PHE A 179 -3.29 -8.29 -5.12
C PHE A 179 -4.69 -7.85 -4.72
N ARG A 180 -5.69 -8.67 -5.07
CA ARG A 180 -7.11 -8.50 -4.72
C ARG A 180 -7.56 -9.64 -3.82
N ASP A 181 -8.62 -9.40 -3.06
CA ASP A 181 -9.31 -10.45 -2.33
C ASP A 181 -9.78 -11.59 -3.27
N PRO A 182 -9.87 -12.84 -2.78
CA PRO A 182 -10.23 -14.00 -3.59
C PRO A 182 -11.61 -13.93 -4.27
N HIS A 183 -12.47 -13.00 -3.86
CA HIS A 183 -13.81 -12.81 -4.38
C HIS A 183 -13.91 -11.62 -5.36
N GLY A 184 -12.81 -10.89 -5.58
CA GLY A 184 -12.78 -9.72 -6.46
C GLY A 184 -13.72 -8.60 -6.01
N ILE A 185 -13.93 -8.41 -4.71
CA ILE A 185 -14.89 -7.43 -4.18
C ILE A 185 -14.41 -5.99 -4.44
N ARG A 186 -13.14 -5.70 -4.17
CA ARG A 186 -12.58 -4.35 -4.35
C ARG A 186 -11.93 -4.19 -5.72
N PRO A 187 -12.10 -3.04 -6.41
CA PRO A 187 -11.57 -2.86 -7.75
C PRO A 187 -10.05 -2.61 -7.72
N LEU A 188 -9.35 -3.20 -8.68
CA LEU A 188 -7.92 -3.01 -8.92
C LEU A 188 -7.65 -3.35 -10.39
N VAL A 189 -7.05 -2.43 -11.13
CA VAL A 189 -6.74 -2.59 -12.56
C VAL A 189 -5.25 -2.38 -12.80
N LEU A 190 -4.69 -3.09 -13.79
CA LEU A 190 -3.30 -3.00 -14.21
C LEU A 190 -3.22 -2.29 -15.57
N GLY A 191 -2.38 -1.26 -15.66
CA GLY A 191 -2.02 -0.56 -16.88
C GLY A 191 -0.53 -0.71 -17.18
N ARG A 192 -0.17 -0.49 -18.45
CA ARG A 192 1.23 -0.50 -18.92
C ARG A 192 1.46 0.66 -19.89
N ARG A 193 2.60 1.32 -19.78
CA ARG A 193 3.08 2.34 -20.71
C ARG A 193 4.38 1.89 -21.36
N GLU A 194 4.47 1.98 -22.67
CA GLU A 194 5.72 1.75 -23.41
C GLU A 194 6.48 3.06 -23.55
N THR A 195 7.77 3.04 -23.22
CA THR A 195 8.67 4.19 -23.31
C THR A 195 9.94 3.78 -24.04
N ALA A 196 10.77 4.75 -24.44
CA ALA A 196 12.07 4.47 -25.03
C ALA A 196 13.00 3.68 -24.08
N GLU A 197 12.76 3.75 -22.77
CA GLU A 197 13.55 3.08 -21.72
C GLU A 197 12.96 1.71 -21.31
N GLY A 198 11.86 1.29 -21.94
CA GLY A 198 11.16 0.03 -21.66
C GLY A 198 9.73 0.24 -21.15
N PHE A 199 9.16 -0.81 -20.54
CA PHE A 199 7.80 -0.78 -20.01
C PHE A 199 7.75 -0.22 -18.59
N GLU A 200 6.74 0.59 -18.34
CA GLU A 200 6.33 1.02 -17.02
C GLU A 200 4.95 0.44 -16.72
N TYR A 201 4.64 0.23 -15.44
CA TYR A 201 3.40 -0.39 -14.99
C TYR A 201 2.73 0.45 -13.93
N ALA A 202 1.40 0.49 -13.96
CA ALA A 202 0.59 1.12 -12.92
C ALA A 202 -0.51 0.17 -12.47
N VAL A 203 -0.79 0.14 -11.17
CA VAL A 203 -1.91 -0.60 -10.59
C VAL A 203 -2.77 0.37 -9.79
N VAL A 204 -4.03 0.52 -10.15
CA VAL A 204 -4.91 1.58 -9.64
C VAL A 204 -6.30 1.07 -9.28
N SER A 205 -6.98 1.78 -8.39
CA SER A 205 -8.37 1.45 -8.03
C SER A 205 -9.35 1.62 -9.20
N GLU A 206 -9.13 2.58 -10.10
CA GLU A 206 -9.99 2.86 -11.25
C GLU A 206 -9.18 3.23 -12.49
N SER A 207 -9.70 2.90 -13.67
CA SER A 207 -9.02 3.11 -14.96
C SER A 207 -8.89 4.57 -15.40
N VAL A 208 -9.48 5.51 -14.67
CA VAL A 208 -9.32 6.96 -14.93
C VAL A 208 -7.96 7.49 -14.48
N ALA A 209 -7.24 6.72 -13.66
CA ALA A 209 -5.92 7.03 -13.11
C ALA A 209 -4.78 6.41 -13.92
#